data_AF-A0A1M7CN24-F1
#
_entry.id   AF-A0A1M7CN24-F1
#
_cell.length_a   1.000
_cell.length_b   1.000
_cell.length_c   1.000
_cell.angle_alpha   90.00
_cell.angle_beta   90.00
_cell.angle_gamma   90.00
#
_symmetry.space_group_name_H-M   'P 1'
#
loop_
_entity.id
_entity.type
_entity.pdbx_description
1 polymer ?
#
loop_
_entity_poly.entity_id
_entity_poly.type
_entity_poly.pdbx_seq_one_letter_code
_entity_poly.pdbx_strand_id
1 'polypeptide(L)'
;MKAQNLLTRILMEAEREDRNFSRLEFNVRDKGVVMTYEYAADSDAEDVHRPRHGKDPEVLDLDTFDELKPLLYEKNIPFKERRDDFL
;
A
#
# COMPACT_ATOMS: atom_id res chain seq x y z
N MET A 1 -17.48 6.68 -0.24
CA MET A 1 -16.76 7.62 0.67
C MET A 1 -15.52 7.01 1.33
N LYS A 2 -15.47 5.69 1.61
CA LYS A 2 -14.28 5.05 2.22
C LYS A 2 -13.04 5.07 1.31
N ALA A 3 -13.20 4.78 0.02
CA ALA A 3 -12.09 4.74 -0.94
C ALA A 3 -11.38 6.10 -1.14
N GLN A 4 -12.14 7.21 -1.20
CA GLN A 4 -11.55 8.55 -1.31
C GLN A 4 -10.74 8.95 -0.07
N ASN A 5 -11.24 8.66 1.13
CA ASN A 5 -10.49 8.90 2.36
C ASN A 5 -9.20 8.07 2.41
N LEU A 6 -9.26 6.83 1.92
CA LEU A 6 -8.09 5.97 1.81
C LEU A 6 -7.07 6.53 0.81
N LEU A 7 -7.52 6.99 -0.36
CA LEU A 7 -6.67 7.62 -1.36
C LEU A 7 -5.93 8.84 -0.79
N THR A 8 -6.63 9.72 -0.06
CA THR A 8 -5.99 10.88 0.57
C THR A 8 -4.89 10.43 1.54
N ARG A 9 -5.13 9.39 2.35
CA ARG A 9 -4.12 8.85 3.27
C ARG A 9 -2.93 8.23 2.52
N ILE A 10 -3.17 7.58 1.38
CA ILE A 10 -2.12 7.04 0.52
C ILE A 10 -1.28 8.18 -0.07
N LEU A 11 -1.92 9.22 -0.60
CA LEU A 11 -1.23 10.37 -1.18
C LEU A 11 -0.39 11.11 -0.14
N MET A 12 -0.96 11.36 1.03
CA MET A 12 -0.21 11.96 2.14
C MET A 12 1.00 11.12 2.54
N GLU A 13 0.88 9.79 2.54
CA GLU A 13 1.99 8.90 2.86
C GLU A 13 3.03 8.81 1.72
N ALA A 14 2.62 8.96 0.46
CA ALA A 14 3.51 8.99 -0.69
C ALA A 14 4.28 10.32 -0.82
N GLU A 15 3.72 11.43 -0.33
CA GLU A 15 4.35 12.75 -0.28
C GLU A 15 5.29 12.94 0.92
N ARG A 16 5.42 11.92 1.78
CA ARG A 16 6.30 11.98 2.95
C ARG A 16 7.75 11.87 2.54
N GLU A 17 8.53 12.88 2.92
CA GLU A 17 9.99 12.89 2.74
C GLU A 17 10.72 12.01 3.77
N ASP A 18 10.07 11.62 4.87
CA ASP A 18 10.69 10.81 5.94
C ASP A 18 10.82 9.33 5.60
N ARG A 19 10.15 8.86 4.54
CA ARG A 19 10.17 7.45 4.12
C ARG A 19 10.14 7.36 2.60
N ASN A 20 11.03 6.57 2.03
CA ASN A 20 11.03 6.31 0.60
C ASN A 20 9.89 5.35 0.23
N PHE A 21 8.67 5.87 0.09
CA PHE A 21 7.53 5.12 -0.42
C PHE A 21 7.86 4.59 -1.83
N SER A 22 7.83 3.26 -1.99
CA SER A 22 8.15 2.61 -3.26
C SER A 22 6.87 2.24 -4.01
N ARG A 23 5.97 1.49 -3.36
CA ARG A 23 4.70 1.06 -3.95
C ARG A 23 3.72 0.54 -2.90
N LEU A 24 2.48 0.32 -3.32
CA LEU A 24 1.49 -0.46 -2.54
C LEU A 24 1.51 -1.93 -2.95
N GLU A 25 1.35 -2.84 -1.99
CA GLU A 25 1.02 -4.24 -2.26
C GLU A 25 -0.42 -4.54 -1.81
N PHE A 26 -1.23 -5.05 -2.73
CA PHE A 26 -2.58 -5.51 -2.48
C PHE A 26 -2.64 -7.03 -2.55
N ASN A 27 -2.90 -7.66 -1.41
CA ASN A 27 -3.08 -9.10 -1.28
C ASN A 27 -4.56 -9.42 -1.27
N VAL A 28 -5.07 -9.85 -2.42
CA VAL A 28 -6.47 -10.20 -2.61
C VAL A 28 -6.67 -11.65 -2.18
N ARG A 29 -7.57 -11.86 -1.21
CA ARG A 29 -7.96 -13.17 -0.68
C ARG A 29 -9.49 -13.31 -0.76
N ASP A 30 -10.00 -14.52 -0.62
CA ASP A 30 -11.45 -14.82 -0.69
C ASP A 30 -12.31 -13.98 0.27
N LYS A 31 -11.73 -13.54 1.40
CA LYS A 31 -12.43 -12.80 2.45
C LYS A 31 -12.17 -11.28 2.43
N GLY A 32 -11.37 -10.77 1.49
CA GLY A 32 -11.03 -9.35 1.43
C GLY A 32 -9.61 -9.10 0.92
N VAL A 33 -9.22 -7.83 0.92
CA VAL A 33 -7.95 -7.35 0.37
C VAL A 33 -7.10 -6.75 1.48
N VAL A 34 -5.85 -7.20 1.61
CA VAL A 34 -4.90 -6.60 2.55
C VAL A 34 -3.98 -5.66 1.79
N MET A 35 -4.06 -4.37 2.11
CA MET A 35 -3.20 -3.32 1.57
C MET A 35 -1.98 -3.14 2.48
N THR A 36 -0.78 -3.22 1.90
CA THR A 36 0.49 -3.02 2.59
C THR A 36 1.29 -1.93 1.90
N TYR A 37 1.96 -1.08 2.68
CA TYR A 37 2.85 -0.05 2.15
C TYR A 37 4.27 -0.62 2.06
N GLU A 38 4.83 -0.66 0.86
CA GLU A 38 6.22 -1.04 0.65
C GLU A 38 7.08 0.22 0.54
N TYR A 39 8.09 0.29 1.39
CA TYR A 39 9.09 1.35 1.39
C TYR A 39 10.41 0.77 0.88
N ALA A 40 11.13 1.54 0.05
CA ALA A 40 12.49 1.18 -0.31
C ALA A 40 13.36 1.24 0.94
N ALA A 41 14.24 0.27 1.11
CA ALA A 41 15.28 0.35 2.13
C ALA A 41 16.21 1.51 1.74
N ASP A 42 16.42 2.46 2.65
CA ASP A 42 17.46 3.46 2.47
C ASP A 42 18.81 2.72 2.43
N SER A 43 19.50 2.82 1.30
CA SER A 43 20.73 2.08 1.00
C SER A 43 21.94 2.45 1.87
N ASP A 44 21.78 3.31 2.88
CA ASP A 44 22.87 3.83 3.67
C ASP A 44 22.70 3.46 5.15
N ALA A 45 23.29 2.32 5.52
CA ALA A 45 23.80 2.05 6.87
C ALA A 45 22.83 2.27 8.06
N GLU A 46 21.53 1.95 7.91
CA GLU A 46 20.64 1.96 9.08
C GLU A 46 20.78 0.68 9.91
N ASP A 47 21.06 0.88 11.20
CA ASP A 47 21.18 -0.12 12.26
C ASP A 47 20.13 -1.24 12.14
N VAL A 48 20.60 -2.46 11.87
CA VAL A 48 19.79 -3.69 11.69
C VAL A 48 18.91 -4.00 12.91
N HIS A 49 19.19 -3.36 14.05
CA HIS A 49 18.44 -3.51 15.31
C HIS A 49 17.21 -2.61 15.43
N ARG A 50 16.94 -1.71 14.47
CA ARG A 50 15.70 -0.93 14.39
C ARG A 50 15.14 -0.96 12.97
N PRO A 51 14.45 -2.05 12.57
CA PRO A 51 13.62 -1.98 11.38
C PRO A 51 12.63 -0.82 11.59
N ARG A 52 12.68 0.20 10.71
CA ARG A 52 11.62 1.21 10.66
C ARG A 52 10.32 0.45 10.45
N HIS A 53 9.49 0.37 11.49
CA HIS A 53 8.20 -0.29 11.37
C HIS A 53 7.41 0.47 10.30
N GLY A 54 7.17 -0.21 9.18
CA GLY A 54 6.30 0.27 8.13
C GLY A 54 4.91 0.56 8.69
N LYS A 55 4.11 1.33 7.96
CA LYS A 55 2.72 1.54 8.32
C LYS A 55 2.00 0.18 8.38
N ASP A 56 1.12 0.03 9.38
CA ASP A 56 0.35 -1.21 9.55
C ASP A 56 -0.47 -1.52 8.28
N PRO A 57 -0.61 -2.81 7.93
CA PRO A 57 -1.44 -3.21 6.81
C PRO A 57 -2.91 -2.87 7.08
N GLU A 58 -3.60 -2.36 6.07
CA GLU A 58 -5.01 -2.02 6.14
C GLU A 58 -5.84 -3.09 5.43
N VAL A 59 -6.89 -3.59 6.10
CA VAL A 59 -7.81 -4.57 5.52
C VAL A 59 -8.96 -3.82 4.84
N LEU A 60 -9.19 -4.14 3.58
CA LEU A 60 -10.17 -3.55 2.69
C LEU A 60 -11.16 -4.62 2.22
N ASP A 61 -12.39 -4.22 1.98
CA ASP A 61 -13.38 -5.06 1.29
C ASP A 61 -13.10 -5.05 -0.22
N LEU A 62 -13.52 -6.11 -0.94
CA LEU A 62 -13.34 -6.22 -2.39
C LEU A 62 -13.96 -5.02 -3.14
N ASP A 63 -15.17 -4.61 -2.76
CA ASP A 63 -15.85 -3.46 -3.35
C ASP A 63 -15.05 -2.17 -3.18
N THR A 64 -14.42 -1.98 -2.01
CA THR A 64 -13.58 -0.79 -1.74
C THR A 64 -12.29 -0.83 -2.57
N PHE A 65 -11.73 -2.01 -2.79
CA PHE A 65 -10.55 -2.18 -3.62
C PHE A 65 -10.84 -1.92 -5.11
N ASP A 66 -11.97 -2.40 -5.62
CA ASP A 66 -12.39 -2.14 -7.00
C ASP A 66 -12.71 -0.66 -7.24
N GLU A 67 -13.26 0.05 -6.25
CA GLU A 67 -13.38 1.52 -6.28
C GLU A 67 -12.02 2.25 -6.23
N LEU A 68 -11.04 1.70 -5.52
CA LEU A 68 -9.73 2.32 -5.30
C LEU A 68 -8.80 2.18 -6.51
N LYS A 69 -8.82 1.04 -7.21
CA LYS A 69 -7.99 0.78 -8.40
C LYS A 69 -7.97 1.93 -9.42
N PRO A 70 -9.11 2.40 -9.96
CA PRO A 70 -9.12 3.45 -10.96
C PRO A 70 -8.51 4.76 -10.43
N LEU A 71 -8.70 5.06 -9.14
CA LEU A 71 -8.13 6.25 -8.50
C LEU A 71 -6.60 6.17 -8.38
N LEU A 72 -6.05 5.00 -8.09
CA LEU A 72 -4.60 4.78 -8.04
C LEU A 72 -3.97 4.92 -9.43
N TYR A 73 -4.63 4.40 -10.47
CA TYR A 73 -4.19 4.58 -11.85
C TYR A 73 -4.22 6.05 -12.28
N GLU A 74 -5.30 6.78 -11.96
CA GLU A 74 -5.42 8.21 -12.27
C GLU A 74 -4.31 9.04 -11.60
N LYS A 75 -3.93 8.67 -10.38
CA LYS A 75 -2.87 9.34 -9.60
C LYS A 75 -1.46 8.81 -9.89
N ASN A 76 -1.30 7.89 -10.84
CA ASN A 76 -0.02 7.24 -11.18
C ASN A 76 0.70 6.64 -9.95
N ILE A 77 -0.05 6.11 -8.98
CA ILE A 77 0.54 5.49 -7.79
C ILE A 77 0.95 4.06 -8.14
N PRO A 78 2.23 3.69 -7.99
CA PRO A 78 2.67 2.33 -8.25
C PRO A 78 2.06 1.36 -7.24
N PHE A 79 1.43 0.30 -7.74
CA PHE A 79 0.91 -0.77 -6.90
C PHE A 79 1.11 -2.14 -7.54
N LYS A 80 1.17 -3.17 -6.70
CA LYS A 80 1.25 -4.58 -7.07
C LYS A 80 0.03 -5.30 -6.53
N GLU A 81 -0.67 -6.02 -7.39
CA GLU A 81 -1.75 -6.92 -6.98
C GLU A 81 -1.23 -8.35 -6.95
N ARG A 82 -1.45 -9.04 -5.83
CA ARG A 82 -1.20 -10.48 -5.68
C ARG A 82 -2.52 -11.15 -5.33
N ARG A 83 -2.97 -12.00 -6.25
CA ARG A 83 -4.04 -12.98 -6.02
C ARG A 83 -3.34 -14.29 -5.72
N ASP A 84 -3.43 -14.75 -4.48
CA ASP A 84 -3.01 -16.11 -4.13
C ASP A 84 -4.07 -17.07 -4.68
N ASP A 85 -4.07 -17.29 -5.99
CA ASP A 85 -4.80 -18.41 -6.60
C ASP A 85 -4.03 -19.68 -6.22
N PHE A 86 -4.42 -20.31 -5.10
CA PHE A 86 -3.94 -21.65 -4.76
C PHE A 86 -4.48 -22.62 -5.82
N LEU A 87 -3.59 -23.06 -6.72
CA LEU A 87 -3.81 -24.14 -7.69
C LEU A 87 -3.93 -25.51 -7.00
#